data_AF-A0A6J0UPD9-F1
#
_entry.id   AF-A0A6J0UPD9-F1
#
_cell.length_a   1.000
_cell.length_b   1.000
_cell.length_c   1.000
_cell.angle_alpha   90.00
_cell.angle_beta   90.00
_cell.angle_gamma   90.00
#
_symmetry.space_group_name_H-M   'P 1'
#
loop_
_entity.id
_entity.type
_entity.pdbx_description
1 polymer ?
#
loop_
_entity_poly.entity_id
_entity_poly.type
_entity_poly.pdbx_seq_one_letter_code
_entity_poly.pdbx_strand_id
1 'polypeptide(L)'
;MRRRGRRRRPGLPSVSCGRLLVLALSLLQGLTSVHSSATKEPNGVKVVGSTNLPVKVYVRLNHNSPRILCITNHLRNSELIDPIFQWHGPGGDLVAENQTVKMTATGTLVFRHFKYQMSGVYTCSLVFKPIAEQDEKSYLIKYIIYGVQHRFPHLHPCKQPC
;
A
#
# COMPACT_ATOMS: atom_id res chain seq x y z
N MET A 1 -81.28 17.72 -44.83
CA MET A 1 -80.82 17.76 -43.42
C MET A 1 -79.79 18.88 -43.24
N ARG A 2 -79.95 19.62 -42.13
CA ARG A 2 -79.05 20.58 -41.44
C ARG A 2 -77.54 20.36 -41.68
N ARG A 3 -76.60 21.33 -41.66
CA ARG A 3 -76.53 22.80 -41.46
C ARG A 3 -75.08 23.22 -41.84
N ARG A 4 -74.93 24.39 -42.49
CA ARG A 4 -73.87 25.45 -42.36
C ARG A 4 -72.42 25.00 -42.06
N GLY A 5 -71.35 25.32 -42.80
CA GLY A 5 -71.06 26.40 -43.76
C GLY A 5 -70.00 27.36 -43.21
N ARG A 6 -68.78 27.42 -43.78
CA ARG A 6 -68.05 28.62 -44.29
C ARG A 6 -66.54 28.39 -44.50
N ARG A 7 -66.09 28.92 -45.64
CA ARG A 7 -64.72 29.09 -46.16
C ARG A 7 -63.77 29.85 -45.22
N ARG A 8 -62.44 29.63 -45.38
CA ARG A 8 -61.40 30.67 -45.55
C ARG A 8 -60.09 30.08 -46.12
N ARG A 9 -59.26 30.97 -46.68
CA ARG A 9 -58.26 30.86 -47.77
C ARG A 9 -56.85 30.37 -47.34
N PRO A 10 -55.92 30.13 -48.30
CA PRO A 10 -54.67 29.37 -48.11
C PRO A 10 -53.45 30.22 -47.71
N GLY A 11 -52.39 29.58 -47.17
CA GLY A 11 -51.09 30.21 -46.94
C GLY A 11 -49.99 29.26 -46.42
N LEU A 12 -48.95 29.11 -47.26
CA LEU A 12 -47.50 28.99 -47.01
C LEU A 12 -46.90 27.93 -46.03
N PRO A 13 -45.86 27.17 -46.44
CA PRO A 13 -45.12 26.25 -45.57
C PRO A 13 -44.12 26.96 -44.65
N SER A 14 -44.01 26.48 -43.41
CA SER A 14 -43.15 27.06 -42.37
C SER A 14 -41.69 26.66 -42.53
N VAL A 15 -40.82 27.66 -42.46
CA VAL A 15 -39.35 27.59 -42.46
C VAL A 15 -38.82 27.11 -41.11
N SER A 16 -37.89 26.16 -41.16
CA SER A 16 -37.13 25.60 -40.04
C SER A 16 -36.18 26.64 -39.43
N CYS A 17 -36.18 26.75 -38.10
CA CYS A 17 -35.46 27.76 -37.32
C CYS A 17 -34.51 27.08 -36.33
N GLY A 18 -33.27 27.58 -36.22
CA GLY A 18 -32.32 27.24 -35.16
C GLY A 18 -30.86 27.18 -35.65
N ARG A 19 -30.26 28.32 -36.02
CA ARG A 19 -29.30 29.12 -35.20
C ARG A 19 -28.03 28.34 -34.84
N LEU A 20 -26.95 28.44 -35.62
CA LEU A 20 -25.82 29.39 -35.45
C LEU A 20 -25.28 29.48 -34.02
N LEU A 21 -24.10 28.89 -33.77
CA LEU A 21 -22.93 29.51 -33.12
C LEU A 21 -21.84 28.45 -32.91
N VAL A 22 -20.82 28.48 -33.77
CA VAL A 22 -19.56 27.73 -33.58
C VAL A 22 -18.74 28.52 -32.55
N LEU A 23 -18.61 27.98 -31.34
CA LEU A 23 -17.77 28.51 -30.27
C LEU A 23 -16.52 27.65 -30.15
N ALA A 24 -15.37 28.28 -30.40
CA ALA A 24 -14.03 27.77 -30.15
C ALA A 24 -13.76 27.63 -28.65
N LEU A 25 -13.03 26.59 -28.23
CA LEU A 25 -12.22 26.53 -27.00
C LEU A 25 -11.45 25.20 -26.96
N SER A 26 -10.28 25.16 -27.59
CA SER A 26 -9.27 24.12 -27.37
C SER A 26 -8.36 24.54 -26.23
N LEU A 27 -8.63 24.06 -25.01
CA LEU A 27 -7.81 24.28 -23.82
C LEU A 27 -7.63 22.97 -23.03
N LEU A 28 -6.36 22.66 -22.74
CA LEU A 28 -5.82 21.65 -21.83
C LEU A 28 -5.92 20.17 -22.23
N GLN A 29 -4.94 19.70 -23.02
CA GLN A 29 -4.44 18.33 -22.86
C GLN A 29 -3.45 18.31 -21.69
N GLY A 30 -3.93 17.89 -20.52
CA GLY A 30 -3.13 17.86 -19.29
C GLY A 30 -3.69 16.88 -18.28
N LEU A 31 -3.73 15.59 -18.62
CA LEU A 31 -3.88 14.51 -17.65
C LEU A 31 -2.90 13.40 -18.04
N THR A 32 -1.66 13.51 -17.56
CA THR A 32 -0.83 12.32 -17.39
C THR A 32 -1.59 11.41 -16.43
N SER A 33 -2.13 10.33 -16.97
CA SER A 33 -2.67 9.24 -16.18
C SER A 33 -1.50 8.64 -15.39
N VAL A 34 -1.31 9.12 -14.15
CA VAL A 34 -0.52 8.40 -13.15
C VAL A 34 -1.32 7.15 -12.82
N HIS A 35 -1.13 6.10 -13.61
CA HIS A 35 -1.53 4.75 -13.22
C HIS A 35 -0.66 4.37 -12.02
N SER A 36 -1.09 4.73 -10.81
CA SER A 36 -0.66 4.03 -9.61
C SER A 36 -1.20 2.61 -9.70
N SER A 37 -0.42 1.73 -10.33
CA SER A 37 -0.62 0.29 -10.21
C SER A 37 -0.34 -0.10 -8.76
N ALA A 38 -1.31 0.14 -7.88
CA ALA A 38 -1.41 -0.54 -6.61
C ALA A 38 -1.73 -1.99 -6.93
N THR A 39 -0.70 -2.79 -7.23
CA THR A 39 -0.77 -4.25 -7.10
C THR A 39 -1.23 -4.51 -5.68
N LYS A 40 -2.53 -4.78 -5.50
CA LYS A 40 -3.08 -5.34 -4.27
C LYS A 40 -2.47 -6.73 -4.15
N GLU A 41 -1.28 -6.81 -3.57
CA GLU A 41 -0.85 -8.07 -2.97
C GLU A 41 -1.95 -8.44 -1.95
N PRO A 42 -2.47 -9.69 -1.99
CA PRO A 42 -3.47 -10.14 -1.04
C PRO A 42 -2.96 -9.86 0.36
N ASN A 43 -3.81 -9.27 1.23
CA ASN A 43 -3.45 -8.74 2.54
C ASN A 43 -2.62 -9.75 3.37
N GLY A 44 -1.30 -9.73 3.20
CA GLY A 44 -0.38 -10.58 3.93
C GLY A 44 -0.44 -10.29 5.43
N VAL A 45 -0.11 -11.29 6.24
CA VAL A 45 -0.06 -11.18 7.71
C VAL A 45 0.79 -9.96 8.10
N LYS A 46 0.30 -9.14 9.03
CA LYS A 46 0.98 -7.95 9.54
C LYS A 46 1.50 -8.21 10.95
N VAL A 47 2.78 -7.95 11.18
CA VAL A 47 3.41 -8.04 12.51
C VAL A 47 3.65 -6.63 13.04
N VAL A 48 3.28 -6.39 14.30
CA VAL A 48 3.56 -5.14 15.03
C VAL A 48 4.63 -5.34 16.07
N GLY A 49 5.24 -4.23 16.47
CA GLY A 49 6.35 -4.17 17.39
C GLY A 49 5.92 -4.03 18.84
N SER A 50 6.94 -4.09 19.70
CA SER A 50 6.87 -3.77 21.12
C SER A 50 8.12 -2.98 21.49
N THR A 51 7.97 -1.96 22.32
CA THR A 51 9.09 -1.21 22.93
C THR A 51 9.66 -1.94 24.15
N ASN A 52 8.94 -2.94 24.68
CA ASN A 52 9.31 -3.60 25.93
C ASN A 52 10.18 -4.84 25.67
N LEU A 53 9.90 -5.57 24.58
CA LEU A 53 10.57 -6.83 24.26
C LEU A 53 10.77 -6.99 22.74
N PRO A 54 11.88 -7.62 22.30
CA PRO A 54 12.07 -7.94 20.90
C PRO A 54 10.99 -8.88 20.36
N VAL A 55 10.45 -8.56 19.17
CA VAL A 55 9.45 -9.39 18.50
C VAL A 55 10.14 -10.42 17.59
N LYS A 56 9.86 -11.70 17.79
CA LYS A 56 10.37 -12.78 16.93
C LYS A 56 9.51 -12.94 15.70
N VAL A 57 10.12 -12.94 14.52
CA VAL A 57 9.45 -13.12 13.23
C VAL A 57 10.07 -14.31 12.52
N TYR A 58 9.24 -15.27 12.13
CA TYR A 58 9.68 -16.45 11.40
C TYR A 58 9.28 -16.31 9.92
N VAL A 59 10.26 -16.36 9.05
CA VAL A 59 10.08 -16.18 7.60
C VAL A 59 10.49 -17.45 6.90
N ARG A 60 9.59 -17.99 6.07
CA ARG A 60 9.90 -19.17 5.26
C ARG A 60 10.96 -18.80 4.21
N LEU A 61 11.98 -19.64 4.08
CA LEU A 61 13.01 -19.47 3.06
C LEU A 61 12.39 -19.44 1.65
N ASN A 62 12.95 -18.60 0.78
CA ASN A 62 12.52 -18.35 -0.60
C ASN A 62 11.06 -17.85 -0.76
N HIS A 63 10.43 -17.39 0.32
CA HIS A 63 9.09 -16.78 0.30
C HIS A 63 9.16 -15.31 0.72
N ASN A 64 8.04 -14.60 0.53
CA ASN A 64 7.89 -13.25 1.06
C ASN A 64 7.68 -13.30 2.58
N SER A 65 8.22 -12.32 3.28
CA SER A 65 7.94 -12.13 4.71
C SER A 65 6.51 -11.63 4.93
N PRO A 66 5.96 -11.78 6.15
CA PRO A 66 4.86 -10.92 6.56
C PRO A 66 5.27 -9.44 6.46
N ARG A 67 4.28 -8.56 6.50
CA ARG A 67 4.49 -7.11 6.55
C ARG A 67 4.89 -6.73 7.97
N ILE A 68 6.17 -6.41 8.17
CA ILE A 68 6.70 -6.05 9.49
C ILE A 68 6.56 -4.54 9.65
N LEU A 69 5.72 -4.10 10.58
CA LEU A 69 5.39 -2.69 10.76
C LEU A 69 6.35 -2.04 11.75
N CYS A 70 6.87 -0.85 11.44
CA CYS A 70 7.59 -0.03 12.41
C CYS A 70 6.62 0.74 13.33
N ILE A 71 5.77 0.02 14.05
CA ILE A 71 4.81 0.63 14.97
C ILE A 71 4.44 -0.39 16.06
N THR A 72 4.06 0.10 17.23
CA THR A 72 3.53 -0.76 18.29
C THR A 72 2.05 -1.04 18.09
N ASN A 73 1.52 -2.04 18.79
CA ASN A 73 0.09 -2.34 18.70
C ASN A 73 -0.80 -1.16 19.14
N HIS A 74 -0.37 -0.39 20.13
CA HIS A 74 -1.12 0.77 20.65
C HIS A 74 -1.24 1.89 19.63
N LEU A 75 -0.18 2.13 18.84
CA LEU A 75 -0.16 3.20 17.84
C LEU A 75 -0.76 2.76 16.49
N ARG A 76 -1.06 1.46 16.28
CA ARG A 76 -1.51 0.90 15.00
C ARG A 76 -2.71 1.67 14.39
N ASN A 77 -3.62 2.13 15.24
CA ASN A 77 -4.84 2.84 14.84
C ASN A 77 -4.83 4.30 15.32
N SER A 78 -3.71 4.79 15.82
CA SER A 78 -3.54 6.17 16.24
C SER A 78 -3.12 7.03 15.05
N GLU A 79 -3.59 8.26 15.03
CA GLU A 79 -3.08 9.28 14.12
C GLU A 79 -1.74 9.78 14.67
N LEU A 80 -0.70 9.74 13.83
CA LEU A 80 0.63 10.23 14.16
C LEU A 80 0.94 11.40 13.24
N ILE A 81 1.43 12.49 13.80
CA ILE A 81 1.83 13.66 13.02
C ILE A 81 3.31 13.49 12.63
N ASP A 82 3.57 13.68 11.33
CA ASP A 82 4.87 13.63 10.67
C ASP A 82 5.75 12.44 11.10
N PRO A 83 5.27 11.18 11.00
CA PRO A 83 6.03 10.04 11.44
C PRO A 83 7.24 9.77 10.53
N ILE A 84 8.42 9.66 11.13
CA ILE A 84 9.68 9.33 10.46
C ILE A 84 10.09 7.91 10.86
N PHE A 85 10.32 7.06 9.88
CA PHE A 85 10.67 5.65 10.07
C PHE A 85 12.07 5.37 9.52
N GLN A 86 12.92 4.71 10.32
CA GLN A 86 14.27 4.34 9.92
C GLN A 86 14.62 2.92 10.38
N TRP A 87 14.98 2.07 9.43
CA TRP A 87 15.34 0.67 9.69
C TRP A 87 16.85 0.46 9.66
N HIS A 88 17.35 -0.33 10.61
CA HIS A 88 18.73 -0.84 10.62
C HIS A 88 18.73 -2.36 10.58
N GLY A 89 19.67 -2.91 9.81
CA GLY A 89 19.85 -4.34 9.60
C GLY A 89 20.69 -5.02 10.69
N PRO A 90 20.98 -6.32 10.53
CA PRO A 90 21.77 -7.11 11.47
C PRO A 90 23.19 -6.58 11.70
N GLY A 91 23.77 -5.88 10.72
CA GLY A 91 25.08 -5.23 10.84
C GLY A 91 25.03 -3.87 11.55
N GLY A 92 23.85 -3.34 11.87
CA GLY A 92 23.66 -1.99 12.41
C GLY A 92 23.53 -0.89 11.34
N ASP A 93 23.85 -1.18 10.09
CA ASP A 93 23.70 -0.25 8.98
C ASP A 93 22.24 -0.01 8.60
N LEU A 94 21.99 1.14 7.96
CA LEU A 94 20.70 1.45 7.35
C LEU A 94 20.28 0.36 6.35
N VAL A 95 19.02 -0.06 6.45
CA VAL A 95 18.44 -0.98 5.47
C VAL A 95 18.22 -0.21 4.17
N ALA A 96 18.94 -0.61 3.12
CA ALA A 96 18.73 -0.11 1.77
C ALA A 96 17.68 -0.94 1.03
N GLU A 97 16.79 -0.26 0.29
CA GLU A 97 15.87 -0.94 -0.60
C GLU A 97 16.59 -1.57 -1.79
N ASN A 98 16.11 -2.73 -2.22
CA ASN A 98 16.58 -3.42 -3.40
C ASN A 98 15.48 -4.37 -3.92
N GLN A 99 15.83 -5.30 -4.79
CA GLN A 99 14.86 -6.24 -5.36
C GLN A 99 14.27 -7.22 -4.32
N THR A 100 15.01 -7.53 -3.25
CA THR A 100 14.63 -8.48 -2.20
C THR A 100 14.18 -7.82 -0.90
N VAL A 101 14.42 -6.52 -0.70
CA VAL A 101 14.02 -5.77 0.49
C VAL A 101 13.27 -4.53 0.05
N LYS A 102 12.04 -4.38 0.53
CA LYS A 102 11.21 -3.20 0.29
C LYS A 102 10.82 -2.53 1.60
N MET A 103 10.88 -1.22 1.64
CA MET A 103 10.27 -0.42 2.69
C MET A 103 9.09 0.36 2.10
N THR A 104 8.13 0.72 2.94
CA THR A 104 7.06 1.63 2.54
C THR A 104 7.24 2.96 3.25
N ALA A 105 6.65 4.02 2.71
CA ALA A 105 6.61 5.33 3.38
C ALA A 105 6.00 5.26 4.80
N THR A 106 5.14 4.27 5.06
CA THR A 106 4.55 3.99 6.38
C THR A 106 5.44 3.13 7.29
N GLY A 107 6.74 3.01 6.97
CA GLY A 107 7.70 2.25 7.75
C GLY A 107 7.52 0.73 7.74
N THR A 108 6.80 0.16 6.77
CA THR A 108 6.66 -1.31 6.67
C THR A 108 7.86 -1.92 5.98
N LEU A 109 8.50 -2.91 6.60
CA LEU A 109 9.56 -3.71 6.01
C LEU A 109 9.01 -5.02 5.44
N VAL A 110 9.34 -5.33 4.20
CA VAL A 110 8.98 -6.57 3.51
C VAL A 110 10.20 -7.15 2.82
N PHE A 111 10.47 -8.42 3.09
CA PHE A 111 11.46 -9.19 2.37
C PHE A 111 10.80 -10.06 1.30
N ARG A 112 11.41 -10.14 0.13
CA ARG A 112 11.03 -11.02 -0.97
C ARG A 112 12.10 -12.07 -1.17
N HIS A 113 11.68 -13.31 -1.47
CA HIS A 113 12.60 -14.45 -1.64
C HIS A 113 13.61 -14.55 -0.47
N PHE A 114 13.09 -14.57 0.76
CA PHE A 114 13.90 -14.47 1.98
C PHE A 114 15.00 -15.54 2.02
N LYS A 115 16.25 -15.12 2.25
CA LYS A 115 17.41 -16.00 2.35
C LYS A 115 17.93 -16.08 3.78
N TYR A 116 18.68 -17.13 4.10
CA TYR A 116 19.20 -17.33 5.44
C TYR A 116 20.06 -16.16 5.93
N GLN A 117 20.86 -15.56 5.04
CA GLN A 117 21.73 -14.41 5.34
C GLN A 117 20.96 -13.13 5.70
N MET A 118 19.66 -13.08 5.42
CA MET A 118 18.77 -11.96 5.77
C MET A 118 18.17 -12.14 7.18
N SER A 119 18.52 -13.22 7.88
CA SER A 119 18.14 -13.42 9.28
C SER A 119 18.99 -12.54 10.20
N GLY A 120 18.44 -12.19 11.35
CA GLY A 120 19.18 -11.45 12.37
C GLY A 120 18.31 -10.45 13.11
N VAL A 121 18.99 -9.55 13.82
CA VAL A 121 18.35 -8.47 14.56
C VAL A 121 18.12 -7.29 13.63
N TYR A 122 16.89 -6.84 13.53
CA TYR A 122 16.55 -5.60 12.86
C TYR A 122 16.00 -4.63 13.89
N THR A 123 16.35 -3.36 13.78
CA THR A 123 15.79 -2.31 14.63
C THR A 123 15.08 -1.28 13.77
N CYS A 124 13.97 -0.76 14.27
CA CYS A 124 13.31 0.37 13.67
C CYS A 124 13.21 1.52 14.66
N SER A 125 13.61 2.71 14.22
CA SER A 125 13.35 3.98 14.88
C SER A 125 12.08 4.59 14.30
N LEU A 126 11.12 4.93 15.17
CA LEU A 126 9.91 5.69 14.86
C LEU A 126 9.95 6.99 15.65
N VAL A 127 10.10 8.12 14.97
CA VAL A 127 9.95 9.46 15.56
C VAL A 127 8.64 10.06 15.11
N PHE A 128 7.85 10.62 16.03
CA PHE A 128 6.53 11.16 15.71
C PHE A 128 6.04 12.17 16.76
N LYS A 129 5.10 13.04 16.40
CA LYS A 129 4.32 13.83 17.35
C LYS A 129 2.95 13.18 17.61
N PRO A 130 2.56 12.91 18.87
CA PRO A 130 1.26 12.33 19.17
C PRO A 130 0.09 13.27 18.85
N ILE A 131 0.26 14.56 19.17
CA ILE A 131 -0.65 15.68 18.88
C ILE A 131 0.21 16.93 18.64
N ALA A 132 -0.36 17.98 18.05
CA ALA A 132 0.39 19.15 17.59
C ALA A 132 1.11 19.91 18.72
N GLU A 133 0.51 19.95 19.91
CA GLU A 133 1.02 20.67 21.09
C GLU A 133 2.01 19.83 21.93
N GLN A 134 2.17 18.54 21.61
CA GLN A 134 3.03 17.65 22.37
C GLN A 134 4.40 17.49 21.71
N ASP A 135 5.43 17.32 22.54
CA ASP A 135 6.79 17.02 22.10
C ASP A 135 6.87 15.71 21.29
N GLU A 136 7.90 15.65 20.44
CA GLU A 136 8.23 14.45 19.68
C GLU A 136 8.56 13.28 20.61
N LYS A 137 8.07 12.11 20.22
CA LYS A 137 8.39 10.84 20.86
C LYS A 137 9.18 9.98 19.89
N SER A 138 10.12 9.21 20.43
CA SER A 138 10.94 8.27 19.67
C SER A 138 10.82 6.87 20.25
N TYR A 139 10.44 5.92 19.40
CA TYR A 139 10.37 4.50 19.74
C TYR A 139 11.44 3.73 18.97
N LEU A 140 12.27 2.98 19.70
CA LEU A 140 13.19 2.00 19.14
C LEU A 140 12.58 0.60 19.29
N ILE A 141 12.15 0.01 18.18
CA ILE A 141 11.48 -1.28 18.14
C ILE A 141 12.45 -2.33 17.60
N LYS A 142 12.61 -3.44 18.32
CA LYS A 142 13.53 -4.52 17.94
C LYS A 142 12.79 -5.75 17.44
N TYR A 143 13.27 -6.29 16.33
CA TYR A 143 12.80 -7.53 15.73
C TYR A 143 13.96 -8.53 15.66
N ILE A 144 13.65 -9.81 15.88
CA ILE A 144 14.57 -10.91 15.61
C ILE A 144 13.95 -11.76 14.52
N ILE A 145 14.53 -11.73 13.34
CA ILE A 145 13.99 -12.36 12.14
C ILE A 145 14.75 -13.65 11.88
N TYR A 146 14.02 -14.75 11.77
CA TYR A 146 14.57 -16.09 11.54
C TYR A 146 14.12 -16.63 10.18
N GLY A 147 15.08 -17.08 9.38
CA GLY A 147 14.81 -17.92 8.22
C GLY A 147 14.52 -19.36 8.63
N VAL A 148 13.33 -19.85 8.29
CA VAL A 148 12.93 -21.24 8.55
C VAL A 148 12.73 -22.00 7.24
N GLN A 149 13.33 -23.18 7.15
CA GLN A 149 13.01 -24.11 6.07
C GLN A 149 11.67 -24.78 6.39
N HIS A 150 10.80 -24.90 5.40
CA HIS A 150 9.59 -25.70 5.56
C HIS A 150 9.97 -27.18 5.61
N ARG A 151 9.93 -27.77 6.80
CA ARG A 151 9.89 -29.22 6.92
C ARG A 151 8.48 -29.66 6.56
N PHE A 152 8.33 -30.42 5.48
CA PHE A 152 7.08 -31.13 5.23
C PHE A 152 6.86 -32.13 6.40
N PRO A 153 5.72 -32.09 7.12
CA PRO A 153 5.43 -33.09 8.15
C PRO A 153 5.15 -34.49 7.59
N HIS A 154 5.18 -34.67 6.27
CA HIS A 154 5.01 -35.97 5.60
C HIS A 154 6.13 -36.21 4.60
N LEU A 155 7.34 -36.43 5.09
CA LEU A 155 8.25 -37.34 4.41
C LEU A 155 8.51 -38.50 5.35
N HIS A 156 8.14 -39.69 4.88
CA HIS A 156 8.57 -40.95 5.45
C HIS A 156 10.07 -40.90 5.78
N PRO A 157 10.51 -41.49 6.91
CA PRO A 157 11.93 -41.57 7.19
C PRO A 157 12.61 -42.26 6.01
N CYS A 158 13.62 -41.62 5.42
CA CYS A 158 14.57 -42.33 4.56
C CYS A 158 15.19 -43.44 5.42
N LYS A 159 14.62 -44.65 5.35
CA LYS A 159 15.37 -45.87 5.61
C LYS A 159 16.29 -46.05 4.42
N GLN A 160 17.57 -45.68 4.53
CA GLN A 160 18.65 -46.60 4.14
C GLN A 160 20.05 -46.08 4.49
N PRO A 161 21.00 -47.02 4.71
CA PRO A 161 22.30 -46.78 5.29
C PRO A 161 23.34 -46.46 4.21
N CYS A 162 24.36 -45.68 4.59
CA CYS A 162 25.71 -45.73 4.05
C CYS A 162 26.67 -45.70 5.23
#